data_AF-A0A534RX10-F1
#
_entry.id   AF-A0A534RX10-F1
#
_cell.length_a   1.000
_cell.length_b   1.000
_cell.length_c   1.000
_cell.angle_alpha   90.00
_cell.angle_beta   90.00
_cell.angle_gamma   90.00
#
_symmetry.space_group_name_H-M   'P 1'
#
loop_
_entity.id
_entity.type
_entity.pdbx_description
1 polymer ?
#
loop_
_entity_poly.entity_id
_entity_poly.type
_entity_poly.pdbx_seq_one_letter_code
_entity_poly.pdbx_strand_id
1 'polypeptide(L)'
;HFRGVLFSDDLEMQAMAGHRRVGRAAVEALRAGCDMLLVCQSLAAAREGMLAVEEALGRGRLDVGTIAASLTRIQNLRRRLTAPPARASFGWPAHARLARQLAAAAPTSTRAAG
;
A
#
# COMPACT_ATOMS: atom_id res chain seq x y z
N HIS A 1 -19.36 -6.24 3.18
CA HIS A 1 -18.35 -5.27 3.67
C HIS A 1 -16.99 -5.93 3.81
N PHE A 2 -15.94 -5.31 3.30
CA PHE A 2 -14.56 -5.77 3.47
C PHE A 2 -14.09 -5.53 4.92
N ARG A 3 -13.32 -6.46 5.50
CA ARG A 3 -12.84 -6.40 6.90
C ARG A 3 -11.32 -6.52 7.05
N GLY A 4 -10.59 -6.49 5.94
CA GLY A 4 -9.13 -6.55 5.92
C GLY A 4 -8.49 -5.17 6.09
N VAL A 5 -7.20 -5.09 5.77
CA VAL A 5 -6.43 -3.84 5.81
C VAL A 5 -6.46 -3.20 4.41
N LEU A 6 -6.77 -1.91 4.35
CA LEU A 6 -6.70 -1.11 3.13
C LEU A 6 -5.35 -0.38 3.06
N PHE A 7 -4.59 -0.68 2.02
CA PHE A 7 -3.36 0.03 1.68
C PHE A 7 -3.65 1.05 0.59
N SER A 8 -3.06 2.25 0.69
CA SER A 8 -2.98 3.15 -0.47
C SER A 8 -1.98 2.60 -1.49
N ASP A 9 -2.06 3.07 -2.73
CA ASP A 9 -0.90 3.07 -3.63
C ASP A 9 0.13 4.12 -3.17
N ASP A 10 1.29 4.19 -3.83
CA ASP A 10 2.33 5.17 -3.52
C ASP A 10 1.80 6.61 -3.59
N LEU A 11 1.78 7.29 -2.44
CA LEU A 11 1.27 8.65 -2.33
C LEU A 11 2.13 9.66 -3.09
N GLU A 12 3.39 9.33 -3.39
CA GLU A 12 4.27 10.19 -4.18
C GLU A 12 3.84 10.27 -5.65
N MET A 13 3.22 9.22 -6.19
CA MET A 13 2.65 9.25 -7.55
C MET A 13 1.52 10.29 -7.66
N GLN A 14 0.67 10.37 -6.65
CA GLN A 14 -0.43 11.35 -6.60
C GLN A 14 0.07 12.77 -6.33
N ALA A 15 1.15 12.91 -5.55
CA ALA A 15 1.74 14.20 -5.23
C ALA A 15 2.38 14.85 -6.47
N MET A 16 3.04 14.05 -7.31
CA MET A 16 3.66 14.52 -8.56
C MET A 16 2.63 14.88 -9.63
N ALA A 17 1.42 14.29 -9.60
CA ALA A 17 0.42 14.44 -10.65
C ALA A 17 -0.38 15.76 -10.62
N GLY A 18 -0.26 16.61 -9.58
CA GLY A 18 -1.13 17.80 -9.52
C GLY A 18 -1.04 18.71 -8.29
N HIS A 19 0.14 18.90 -7.70
CA HIS A 19 0.39 19.88 -6.62
C HIS A 19 -0.16 19.55 -5.22
N ARG A 20 -0.53 18.28 -4.93
CA ARG A 20 -0.79 17.88 -3.53
C ARG A 20 0.53 17.51 -2.86
N ARG A 21 0.85 18.14 -1.73
CA ARG A 21 1.93 17.71 -0.84
C ARG A 21 1.57 16.35 -0.21
N VAL A 22 2.54 15.45 -0.04
CA VAL A 22 2.36 14.07 0.46
C VAL A 22 1.60 14.07 1.80
N GLY A 23 1.84 15.07 2.65
CA GLY A 23 1.10 15.27 3.90
C GLY A 23 -0.41 15.41 3.72
N ARG A 24 -0.86 16.16 2.70
CA ARG A 24 -2.29 16.28 2.40
C ARG A 24 -2.87 14.96 1.90
N ALA A 25 -2.16 14.29 0.99
CA ALA A 25 -2.58 12.99 0.45
C ALA A 25 -2.71 11.93 1.56
N ALA A 26 -1.79 11.93 2.53
CA ALA A 26 -1.83 11.04 3.68
C ALA A 26 -3.09 11.24 4.52
N VAL A 27 -3.42 12.48 4.87
CA VAL A 27 -4.62 12.80 5.66
C VAL A 27 -5.90 12.46 4.89
N GLU A 28 -5.96 12.76 3.59
CA GLU A 28 -7.13 12.45 2.74
C GLU A 28 -7.32 10.93 2.58
N ALA A 29 -6.24 10.16 2.39
CA ALA A 29 -6.30 8.70 2.29
C ALA A 29 -6.81 8.04 3.58
N LEU A 30 -6.35 8.50 4.75
CA LEU A 30 -6.85 8.01 6.05
C LEU A 30 -8.33 8.37 6.25
N ARG A 31 -8.76 9.59 5.87
CA ARG A 31 -10.17 9.99 5.90
C ARG A 31 -11.04 9.14 4.97
N ALA A 32 -10.50 8.73 3.83
CA ALA A 32 -11.16 7.83 2.90
C ALA A 32 -11.24 6.38 3.40
N GLY A 33 -10.60 6.06 4.54
CA GLY A 33 -10.65 4.76 5.18
C GLY A 33 -9.44 3.86 4.92
N CYS A 34 -8.36 4.37 4.32
CA CYS A 34 -7.11 3.62 4.26
C CYS A 34 -6.58 3.38 5.68
N ASP A 35 -5.98 2.22 5.90
CA ASP A 35 -5.35 1.84 7.16
C ASP A 35 -3.83 2.07 7.12
N MET A 36 -3.21 1.79 5.96
CA MET A 36 -1.77 1.93 5.76
C MET A 36 -1.48 2.74 4.50
N LEU A 37 -0.48 3.62 4.60
CA LEU A 37 -0.08 4.53 3.52
C LEU A 37 1.28 4.11 2.97
N LEU A 38 1.41 4.06 1.66
CA LEU A 38 2.67 3.77 0.98
C LEU A 38 3.35 5.08 0.55
N VAL A 39 4.62 5.24 0.92
CA VAL A 39 5.51 6.32 0.49
C VAL A 39 6.86 5.66 0.20
N CYS A 40 7.15 5.46 -1.08
CA CYS A 40 8.15 4.47 -1.50
C CYS A 40 9.50 5.05 -1.94
N GLN A 41 9.55 6.35 -2.28
CA GLN A 41 10.71 6.97 -2.93
C GLN A 41 11.48 7.90 -1.99
N SER A 42 10.80 8.59 -1.06
CA SER A 42 11.42 9.63 -0.25
C SER A 42 11.11 9.52 1.25
N LEU A 43 12.18 9.38 2.05
CA LEU A 43 12.08 9.47 3.51
C LEU A 43 11.58 10.86 3.96
N ALA A 44 11.93 11.92 3.24
CA ALA A 44 11.46 13.27 3.56
C ALA A 44 9.94 13.39 3.33
N ALA A 45 9.43 12.83 2.22
CA ALA A 45 8.00 12.74 1.96
C ALA A 45 7.27 11.89 3.02
N ALA A 46 7.87 10.77 3.43
CA ALA A 46 7.29 9.91 4.45
C ALA A 46 7.15 10.67 5.80
N ARG A 47 8.20 11.40 6.19
CA ARG A 47 8.18 12.26 7.39
C ARG A 47 7.16 13.39 7.28
N GLU A 48 7.04 14.02 6.12
CA GLU A 48 6.01 15.03 5.86
C GLU A 48 4.61 14.43 6.04
N GLY A 49 4.38 13.23 5.52
CA GLY A 49 3.18 12.43 5.74
C GLY A 49 2.86 12.23 7.21
N MET A 50 3.84 11.74 7.98
CA MET A 50 3.69 11.49 9.42
C MET A 50 3.32 12.77 10.19
N LEU A 51 4.07 13.86 9.98
CA LEU A 51 3.83 15.14 10.65
C LEU A 51 2.43 15.69 10.32
N ALA A 52 1.99 15.60 9.07
CA ALA A 52 0.67 16.07 8.67
C ALA A 52 -0.47 15.25 9.32
N VAL A 53 -0.26 13.94 9.52
CA VAL A 53 -1.20 13.05 10.22
C VAL A 53 -1.25 13.39 11.72
N GLU A 54 -0.10 13.58 12.36
CA GLU A 54 -0.03 14.02 13.77
C GLU A 54 -0.73 15.36 13.98
N GLU A 55 -0.49 16.34 13.12
CA GLU A 55 -1.15 17.64 13.17
C GLU A 55 -2.68 17.51 12.93
N ALA A 56 -3.09 16.65 12.00
CA ALA A 56 -4.50 16.40 11.72
C ALA A 56 -5.21 15.75 12.91
N LEU A 57 -4.57 14.81 13.60
CA LEU A 57 -5.07 14.23 14.85
C LEU A 57 -5.18 15.29 15.95
N GLY A 58 -4.12 16.06 16.17
CA GLY A 58 -4.11 17.13 17.19
C GLY A 58 -5.16 18.21 16.96
N ARG A 59 -5.59 18.43 15.72
CA ARG A 59 -6.67 19.37 15.34
C ARG A 59 -8.04 18.72 15.20
N GLY A 60 -8.22 17.44 15.54
CA GLY A 60 -9.49 16.72 15.39
C GLY A 60 -9.94 16.55 13.93
N ARG A 61 -9.03 16.72 12.96
CA ARG A 61 -9.29 16.50 11.53
C ARG A 61 -9.28 15.02 11.16
N LEU A 62 -8.66 14.17 11.97
CA LEU A 62 -8.76 12.71 11.90
C LEU A 62 -9.41 12.21 13.19
N ASP A 63 -10.36 11.30 13.05
CA ASP A 63 -11.01 10.67 14.19
C ASP A 63 -10.11 9.60 14.82
N VAL A 64 -9.87 9.74 16.13
CA VAL A 64 -9.01 8.81 16.88
C VAL A 64 -9.60 7.41 16.91
N GLY A 65 -10.93 7.26 16.97
CA GLY A 65 -11.59 5.97 16.96
C GLY A 65 -11.37 5.21 15.65
N THR A 66 -11.43 5.92 14.53
CA THR A 66 -11.14 5.39 13.19
C THR A 66 -9.70 4.91 13.08
N ILE A 67 -8.73 5.70 13.56
CA ILE A 67 -7.32 5.29 13.57
C ILE A 67 -7.10 4.07 14.49
N ALA A 68 -7.75 4.02 15.65
CA ALA A 68 -7.67 2.86 16.54
C ALA A 68 -8.24 1.58 15.88
N ALA A 69 -9.33 1.70 15.13
CA ALA A 69 -9.89 0.60 14.34
C ALA A 69 -8.91 0.14 13.25
N SER A 70 -8.26 1.06 12.55
CA SER A 70 -7.22 0.76 11.56
C SER A 70 -6.04 0.01 12.18
N LEU A 71 -5.52 0.49 13.31
CA LEU A 71 -4.44 -0.17 14.05
C LEU A 71 -4.83 -1.59 14.48
N THR A 72 -6.09 -1.80 14.88
CA THR A 72 -6.60 -3.14 15.22
C THR A 72 -6.57 -4.07 14.00
N ARG A 73 -6.99 -3.61 12.82
CA ARG A 73 -6.93 -4.41 11.58
C ARG A 73 -5.49 -4.74 11.20
N ILE A 74 -4.57 -3.78 11.31
CA ILE A 74 -3.14 -3.96 11.04
C ILE A 74 -2.53 -5.00 11.98
N GLN A 75 -2.81 -4.91 13.27
CA GLN A 75 -2.34 -5.91 14.24
C GLN A 75 -2.91 -7.30 13.96
N ASN A 76 -4.20 -7.39 13.59
CA ASN A 76 -4.82 -8.65 13.19
C ASN A 76 -4.14 -9.25 11.97
N LEU A 77 -3.81 -8.44 10.95
CA LEU A 77 -3.06 -8.88 9.78
C LEU A 77 -1.67 -9.39 10.19
N ARG A 78 -0.91 -8.63 10.98
CA ARG A 78 0.43 -9.02 11.43
C ARG A 78 0.44 -10.37 12.15
N ARG A 79 -0.57 -10.66 12.98
CA ARG A 79 -0.68 -11.96 13.68
C ARG A 79 -0.97 -13.15 12.76
N ARG A 80 -1.49 -12.90 11.56
CA ARG A 80 -1.80 -13.96 10.57
C ARG A 80 -0.64 -14.19 9.59
N LEU A 81 0.31 -13.25 9.52
CA LEU A 81 1.47 -13.36 8.65
C LEU A 81 2.55 -14.19 9.34
N THR A 82 3.05 -15.21 8.64
CA THR A 82 4.23 -15.95 9.06
C THR A 82 5.47 -15.07 8.85
N ALA A 83 6.35 -15.02 9.85
CA ALA A 83 7.63 -14.33 9.69
C ALA A 83 8.43 -14.96 8.54
N PRO A 84 9.04 -14.17 7.64
CA PRO A 84 9.86 -14.72 6.59
C PRO A 84 11.09 -15.44 7.18
N PRO A 85 11.58 -16.50 6.52
CA PRO A 85 12.80 -17.19 6.96
C PRO A 85 14.00 -16.24 6.90
N ALA A 86 14.95 -16.40 7.82
CA ALA A 86 16.14 -15.55 7.92
C ALA A 86 17.00 -15.52 6.64
N ARG A 87 16.94 -16.59 5.84
CA ARG A 87 17.49 -16.64 4.48
C ARG A 87 16.45 -17.25 3.55
N ALA A 88 16.07 -16.51 2.52
CA ALA A 88 15.19 -17.02 1.49
C ALA A 88 15.98 -17.90 0.51
N SER A 89 15.43 -19.08 0.18
CA SER A 89 15.81 -19.81 -1.03
C SER A 89 14.83 -19.39 -2.13
N PHE A 90 15.35 -18.76 -3.19
CA PHE A 90 14.50 -18.14 -4.22
C PHE A 90 13.95 -19.12 -5.26
N GLY A 91 14.19 -20.43 -5.16
CA GLY A 91 13.56 -21.44 -6.03
C GLY A 91 13.74 -21.22 -7.54
N TRP A 92 14.81 -20.51 -7.94
CA TRP A 92 14.92 -19.87 -9.26
C TRP A 92 14.71 -20.78 -10.48
N PRO A 93 15.31 -21.98 -10.55
CA PRO A 93 15.04 -22.90 -11.65
C PRO A 93 13.57 -23.34 -11.73
N ALA A 94 12.89 -23.52 -10.60
CA ALA A 94 11.48 -23.89 -10.56
C ALA A 94 10.59 -22.71 -11.00
N HIS A 95 10.87 -21.49 -10.54
CA HIS A 95 10.15 -20.29 -10.99
C HIS A 95 10.32 -20.05 -12.50
N ALA A 96 11.52 -20.23 -13.04
CA ALA A 96 11.78 -20.09 -14.48
C ALA A 96 11.01 -21.14 -15.32
N ARG A 97 10.92 -22.39 -14.84
CA ARG A 97 10.08 -23.41 -15.50
C ARG A 97 8.61 -23.02 -15.49
N LEU A 98 8.09 -22.60 -14.34
CA LEU A 98 6.70 -22.16 -14.21
C LEU A 98 6.39 -20.96 -15.13
N ALA A 99 7.28 -19.96 -15.18
CA ALA A 99 7.12 -18.81 -16.05
C ALA A 99 7.02 -19.20 -17.53
N ARG A 100 7.85 -20.14 -18.00
CA ARG A 100 7.76 -20.67 -19.38
C ARG A 100 6.44 -21.39 -19.63
N GLN A 101 5.95 -22.17 -18.67
CA GLN A 101 4.68 -22.88 -18.80
C GLN A 101 3.50 -21.89 -18.89
N LEU A 102 3.48 -20.86 -18.05
CA LEU A 102 2.45 -19.82 -18.10
C LEU A 102 2.48 -19.05 -19.42
N ALA A 103 3.66 -18.71 -19.94
CA ALA A 103 3.80 -18.04 -21.22
C ALA A 103 3.31 -18.91 -22.40
N ALA A 104 3.56 -20.22 -22.36
CA ALA A 104 3.09 -21.15 -23.39
C ALA A 104 1.57 -21.39 -23.35
N ALA A 105 0.95 -21.24 -22.17
CA ALA A 105 -0.50 -21.42 -21.98
C ALA A 105 -1.31 -20.12 -22.13
N ALA A 106 -0.65 -18.95 -22.13
CA ALA A 106 -1.33 -17.67 -22.23
C ALA A 106 -1.88 -17.47 -23.66
N PRO A 107 -3.20 -17.23 -23.84
CA PRO A 107 -3.76 -16.97 -25.15
C PRO A 107 -3.14 -15.68 -25.71
N THR A 108 -2.61 -15.75 -26.94
CA THR A 108 -2.09 -14.58 -27.64
C THR A 108 -3.29 -13.72 -28.02
N SER A 109 -3.53 -12.63 -27.29
CA SER A 109 -4.57 -11.67 -27.68
C SER A 109 -4.15 -11.03 -29.00
N THR A 110 -4.66 -11.54 -30.12
CA THR A 110 -4.53 -10.88 -31.42
C THR A 110 -5.38 -9.62 -31.35
N ARG A 111 -4.75 -8.45 -31.43
CA ARG A 111 -5.47 -7.19 -31.65
C ARG A 111 -6.19 -7.31 -32.99
N ALA A 112 -7.51 -7.41 -32.97
CA ALA A 112 -8.32 -7.13 -34.15
C ALA A 112 -8.18 -5.63 -34.43
N ALA A 113 -7.47 -5.30 -35.51
CA ALA A 113 -7.47 -3.96 -36.07
C ALA A 113 -8.87 -3.66 -36.64
N GLY A 114 -9.45 -2.54 -36.23
CA GLY A 114 -10.65 -1.93 -36.78
C GLY A 114 -10.49 -0.42 -36.67
#